data_AF-A0A371JXL2-F1
#
_entry.id   AF-A0A371JXL2-F1
#
_cell.length_a   1.000
_cell.length_b   1.000
_cell.length_c   1.000
_cell.angle_alpha   90.00
_cell.angle_beta   90.00
_cell.angle_gamma   90.00
#
_symmetry.space_group_name_H-M   'P 1'
#
loop_
_entity.id
_entity.type
_entity.pdbx_description
1 polymer ?
#
loop_
_entity_poly.entity_id
_entity_poly.type
_entity_poly.pdbx_seq_one_letter_code
_entity_poly.pdbx_strand_id
1 'polypeptide(L)'
;MPYREDGQFGHRFTLRLALEERDNARLNWIERTDRPYVEGMEPDTWTDLFQLVHGQSRVFNGWNESQDDSGATLVTFVDPPSIREEPYARRTLQFWIVALDGNGEDWAVWQGIQQLACSDTGAIVTQTLEQTGRDHGDDGEPPYPEGFSPY
;
A
#
# COMPACT_ATOMS: atom_id res chain seq x y z
N MET A 1 -10.99 3.01 -7.15
CA MET A 1 -12.46 3.21 -7.20
C MET A 1 -12.96 3.50 -5.79
N PRO A 2 -14.03 4.29 -5.60
CA PRO A 2 -14.64 4.48 -4.28
C PRO A 2 -15.02 3.13 -3.66
N TYR A 3 -14.79 2.98 -2.36
CA TYR A 3 -15.19 1.82 -1.56
C TYR A 3 -16.18 2.27 -0.49
N ARG A 4 -17.25 1.49 -0.29
CA ARG A 4 -18.22 1.65 0.80
C ARG A 4 -18.80 0.29 1.19
N GLU A 5 -18.69 -0.07 2.46
CA GLU A 5 -19.22 -1.33 3.00
C GLU A 5 -19.29 -1.20 4.53
N ASP A 6 -20.35 -1.73 5.16
CA ASP A 6 -20.53 -1.78 6.61
C ASP A 6 -20.25 -0.46 7.36
N GLY A 7 -20.71 0.67 6.81
CA GLY A 7 -20.53 2.00 7.40
C GLY A 7 -19.08 2.50 7.34
N GLN A 8 -18.25 1.91 6.51
CA GLN A 8 -16.90 2.39 6.20
C GLN A 8 -16.81 2.88 4.77
N PHE A 9 -15.92 3.84 4.54
CA PHE A 9 -15.65 4.36 3.22
C PHE A 9 -14.15 4.58 3.00
N GLY A 10 -13.73 4.50 1.75
CA GLY A 10 -12.33 4.60 1.36
C GLY A 10 -12.14 4.44 -0.14
N HIS A 11 -11.05 3.82 -0.56
CA HIS A 11 -10.88 3.45 -1.96
C HIS A 11 -10.52 1.99 -2.04
N ARG A 12 -11.11 1.26 -2.97
CA ARG A 12 -10.53 0.01 -3.44
C ARG A 12 -9.61 0.34 -4.59
N PHE A 13 -8.33 0.03 -4.46
CA PHE A 13 -7.41 0.08 -5.58
C PHE A 13 -6.88 -1.30 -5.90
N THR A 14 -6.46 -1.46 -7.14
CA THR A 14 -5.87 -2.69 -7.64
C THR A 14 -4.51 -2.35 -8.21
N LEU A 15 -3.47 -2.85 -7.57
CA LEU A 15 -2.12 -2.76 -8.09
C LEU A 15 -1.77 -4.09 -8.76
N ARG A 16 -1.18 -4.02 -9.95
CA ARG A 16 -0.69 -5.18 -10.68
C ARG A 16 0.79 -4.99 -10.91
N LEU A 17 1.58 -5.93 -10.43
CA LEU A 17 3.03 -5.93 -10.56
C LEU A 17 3.43 -7.11 -11.43
N ALA A 18 4.12 -6.82 -12.53
CA ALA A 18 4.79 -7.82 -13.33
C ALA A 18 6.23 -7.91 -12.82
N LEU A 19 6.67 -9.12 -12.50
CA LEU A 19 8.02 -9.46 -12.09
C LEU A 19 8.59 -10.41 -13.13
N GLU A 20 9.88 -10.28 -13.46
CA GLU A 20 10.55 -11.18 -14.40
C GLU A 20 11.14 -12.39 -13.68
N GLU A 21 11.63 -12.21 -12.46
CA GLU A 21 12.11 -13.27 -11.57
C GLU A 21 11.42 -13.18 -10.20
N ARG A 22 10.56 -14.16 -9.91
CA ARG A 22 9.83 -14.16 -8.65
C ARG A 22 10.65 -14.71 -7.48
N ASP A 23 11.59 -15.62 -7.73
CA ASP A 23 12.43 -16.19 -6.68
C ASP A 23 13.27 -15.08 -6.02
N ASN A 24 13.24 -14.96 -4.69
CA ASN A 24 13.86 -13.88 -3.92
C ASN A 24 13.31 -12.45 -4.16
N ALA A 25 12.23 -12.28 -4.94
CA ALA A 25 11.60 -10.96 -5.10
C ALA A 25 11.13 -10.40 -3.75
N ARG A 26 11.23 -9.07 -3.59
CA ARG A 26 10.88 -8.36 -2.34
C ARG A 26 9.78 -7.34 -2.56
N LEU A 27 8.95 -7.18 -1.53
CA LEU A 27 7.89 -6.19 -1.48
C LEU A 27 8.06 -5.37 -0.20
N ASN A 28 8.10 -4.05 -0.35
CA ASN A 28 7.92 -3.12 0.75
C ASN A 28 6.64 -2.33 0.50
N TRP A 29 5.64 -2.52 1.36
CA TRP A 29 4.37 -1.80 1.29
C TRP A 29 4.35 -0.77 2.42
N ILE A 30 4.82 0.43 2.11
CA ILE A 30 5.17 1.43 3.10
C ILE A 30 4.05 2.44 3.22
N GLU A 31 3.57 2.65 4.44
CA GLU A 31 2.47 3.56 4.73
C GLU A 31 2.81 4.56 5.83
N ARG A 32 2.28 5.77 5.70
CA ARG A 32 2.27 6.80 6.74
C ARG A 32 0.88 7.38 6.87
N THR A 33 0.37 7.43 8.09
CA THR A 33 -0.97 7.97 8.35
C THR A 33 -1.06 8.72 9.66
N ASP A 34 -1.90 9.74 9.71
CA ASP A 34 -2.25 10.47 10.93
C ASP A 34 -3.14 9.64 11.88
N ARG A 35 -3.74 8.56 11.38
CA ARG A 35 -4.61 7.65 12.15
C ARG A 35 -4.27 6.19 11.88
N PRO A 36 -3.41 5.59 12.71
CA PRO A 36 -3.12 4.15 12.70
C PRO A 36 -4.39 3.29 12.71
N TYR A 37 -4.36 2.20 11.96
CA TYR A 37 -5.49 1.27 11.84
C TYR A 37 -5.07 -0.22 11.91
N VAL A 38 -3.77 -0.47 11.95
CA VAL A 38 -3.16 -1.77 12.23
C VAL A 38 -2.33 -1.64 13.49
N GLU A 39 -2.37 -2.65 14.36
CA GLU A 39 -1.54 -2.70 15.56
C GLU A 39 -0.04 -2.67 15.17
N GLY A 40 0.73 -1.80 15.81
CA GLY A 40 2.15 -1.59 15.51
C GLY A 40 2.44 -0.41 14.57
N MET A 41 1.42 0.19 13.96
CA MET A 41 1.57 1.47 13.27
C MET A 41 1.61 2.63 14.28
N GLU A 42 2.57 3.54 14.11
CA GLU A 42 2.61 4.81 14.84
C GLU A 42 2.09 5.96 13.97
N PRO A 43 1.41 6.96 14.56
CA PRO A 43 0.96 8.14 13.81
C PRO A 43 2.13 8.86 13.12
N ASP A 44 1.88 9.33 11.89
CA ASP A 44 2.80 10.12 11.07
C ASP A 44 4.21 9.51 10.89
N THR A 45 4.31 8.19 11.00
CA THR A 45 5.56 7.43 10.84
C THR A 45 5.44 6.43 9.69
N TRP A 46 6.50 6.29 8.90
CA TRP A 46 6.56 5.28 7.83
C TRP A 46 6.66 3.88 8.43
N THR A 47 5.75 3.00 8.04
CA THR A 47 5.68 1.61 8.49
C THR A 47 5.58 0.69 7.28
N ASP A 48 6.38 -0.37 7.23
CA ASP A 48 6.23 -1.42 6.21
C ASP A 48 5.13 -2.40 6.62
N LEU A 49 3.95 -2.26 6.02
CA LEU A 49 2.80 -3.11 6.29
C LEU A 49 3.02 -4.55 5.82
N PHE A 50 3.84 -4.78 4.80
CA PHE A 50 4.13 -6.14 4.41
C PHE A 50 4.83 -6.86 5.58
N GLN A 51 5.90 -6.28 6.12
CA GLN A 51 6.58 -6.84 7.30
C GLN A 51 5.66 -6.99 8.51
N LEU A 52 4.77 -6.01 8.73
CA LEU A 52 3.89 -6.00 9.90
C LEU A 52 2.79 -7.08 9.84
N VAL A 53 2.17 -7.30 8.66
CA VAL A 53 0.95 -8.12 8.56
C VAL A 53 0.89 -9.09 7.38
N HIS A 54 1.97 -9.36 6.64
CA HIS A 54 1.91 -10.24 5.46
C HIS A 54 1.27 -11.60 5.75
N GLY A 55 1.52 -12.22 6.91
CA GLY A 55 0.91 -13.51 7.28
C GLY A 55 -0.56 -13.46 7.72
N GLN A 56 -1.13 -12.27 7.91
CA GLN A 56 -2.47 -12.07 8.47
C GLN A 56 -3.43 -11.35 7.50
N SER A 57 -2.89 -10.45 6.66
CA SER A 57 -3.68 -9.64 5.75
C SER A 57 -3.88 -10.35 4.40
N ARG A 58 -5.15 -10.45 3.99
CA ARG A 58 -5.54 -11.01 2.69
C ARG A 58 -5.04 -10.20 1.51
N VAL A 59 -4.69 -8.92 1.71
CA VAL A 59 -4.10 -8.06 0.68
C VAL A 59 -2.83 -8.68 0.11
N PHE A 60 -2.04 -9.35 0.96
CA PHE A 60 -0.73 -9.89 0.61
C PHE A 60 -0.77 -11.38 0.22
N ASN A 61 -1.95 -12.03 0.21
CA ASN A 61 -2.06 -13.46 -0.11
C ASN A 61 -1.43 -13.80 -1.47
N GLY A 62 -1.75 -13.06 -2.53
CA GLY A 62 -1.20 -13.32 -3.85
C GLY A 62 0.33 -13.17 -3.92
N TRP A 63 0.91 -12.30 -3.07
CA TRP A 63 2.36 -12.21 -2.94
C TRP A 63 2.92 -13.42 -2.19
N ASN A 64 2.34 -13.77 -1.04
CA ASN A 64 2.80 -14.90 -0.25
C ASN A 64 2.70 -16.24 -1.00
N GLU A 65 1.60 -16.45 -1.74
CA GLU A 65 1.34 -17.68 -2.49
C GLU A 65 2.27 -17.84 -3.70
N SER A 66 2.84 -16.76 -4.24
CA SER A 66 3.76 -16.77 -5.38
C SER A 66 5.23 -16.88 -4.99
N GLN A 67 5.58 -17.03 -3.70
CA GLN A 67 6.99 -17.00 -3.27
C GLN A 67 7.88 -18.08 -3.89
N ASP A 68 7.32 -19.23 -4.25
CA ASP A 68 8.07 -20.35 -4.85
C ASP A 68 7.97 -20.39 -6.39
N ASP A 69 7.29 -19.42 -7.02
CA ASP A 69 7.23 -19.33 -8.47
C ASP A 69 8.61 -18.91 -9.03
N SER A 70 8.94 -19.38 -10.23
CA SER A 70 10.13 -18.94 -10.96
C SER A 70 9.75 -18.23 -12.25
N GLY A 71 10.58 -17.27 -12.65
CA GLY A 71 10.38 -16.48 -13.85
C GLY A 71 9.16 -15.55 -13.77
N ALA A 72 8.65 -15.17 -14.94
CA ALA A 72 7.73 -14.04 -15.05
C ALA A 72 6.37 -14.33 -14.40
N THR A 73 5.97 -13.47 -13.45
CA THR A 73 4.70 -13.59 -12.75
C THR A 73 3.97 -12.25 -12.64
N LEU A 74 2.64 -12.33 -12.50
CA LEU A 74 1.77 -11.16 -12.31
C LEU A 74 1.09 -11.25 -10.96
N VAL A 75 1.51 -10.41 -10.01
CA VAL A 75 0.89 -10.33 -8.68
C VAL A 75 -0.14 -9.20 -8.67
N THR A 76 -1.32 -9.48 -8.13
CA THR A 76 -2.40 -8.49 -8.00
C THR A 76 -2.73 -8.25 -6.53
N PHE A 77 -2.70 -6.99 -6.11
CA PHE A 77 -3.13 -6.55 -4.79
C PHE A 77 -4.48 -5.87 -4.88
N VAL A 78 -5.38 -6.17 -3.95
CA VAL A 78 -6.67 -5.49 -3.82
C VAL A 78 -6.82 -5.04 -2.38
N ASP A 79 -6.68 -3.74 -2.17
CA ASP A 79 -6.71 -3.15 -0.84
C ASP A 79 -7.81 -2.08 -0.75
N PRO A 80 -8.74 -2.18 0.24
CA PRO A 80 -9.76 -1.18 0.50
C PRO A 80 -9.48 -0.37 1.78
N PRO A 81 -8.40 0.43 1.90
CA PRO A 81 -8.12 1.14 3.13
C PRO A 81 -9.23 2.18 3.36
N SER A 82 -9.88 2.08 4.52
CA SER A 82 -11.10 2.82 4.84
C SER A 82 -11.09 3.39 6.26
N ILE A 83 -12.02 4.31 6.53
CA ILE A 83 -12.40 4.76 7.88
C ILE A 83 -13.92 4.63 8.05
N ARG A 84 -14.41 4.68 9.29
CA ARG A 84 -15.85 4.70 9.59
C ARG A 84 -16.50 6.04 9.24
N GLU A 85 -17.76 5.98 8.83
CA GLU A 85 -18.64 7.13 8.60
C GLU A 85 -19.13 7.69 9.95
N GLU A 86 -18.25 8.39 10.65
CA GLU A 86 -18.52 9.01 11.96
C GLU A 86 -18.35 10.53 11.89
N PRO A 87 -19.09 11.31 12.70
CA PRO A 87 -18.91 12.75 12.82
C PRO A 87 -17.44 13.17 12.94
N TYR A 88 -17.00 14.08 12.07
CA TYR A 88 -15.63 14.62 12.03
C TYR A 88 -14.51 13.58 11.82
N ALA A 89 -14.84 12.35 11.41
CA ALA A 89 -13.84 11.36 11.05
C ALA A 89 -13.00 11.88 9.87
N ARG A 90 -11.68 11.80 9.98
CA ARG A 90 -10.75 12.18 8.90
C ARG A 90 -9.51 11.31 8.93
N ARG A 91 -8.88 11.08 7.79
CA ARG A 91 -7.58 10.43 7.68
C ARG A 91 -6.85 10.90 6.44
N THR A 92 -5.56 11.13 6.58
CA THR A 92 -4.60 11.17 5.47
C THR A 92 -3.75 9.90 5.54
N LEU A 93 -3.65 9.20 4.42
CA LEU A 93 -2.84 8.00 4.29
C LEU A 93 -1.97 8.13 3.05
N GLN A 94 -0.66 7.95 3.22
CA GLN A 94 0.31 8.00 2.13
C GLN A 94 0.86 6.60 1.91
N PHE A 95 1.03 6.23 0.64
CA PHE A 95 1.46 4.92 0.21
C PHE A 95 2.74 5.04 -0.60
N TRP A 96 3.66 4.11 -0.37
CA TRP A 96 4.81 3.81 -1.20
C TRP A 96 4.88 2.29 -1.35
N ILE A 97 4.57 1.79 -2.54
CA ILE A 97 4.64 0.36 -2.84
C ILE A 97 5.86 0.15 -3.72
N VAL A 98 6.88 -0.50 -3.15
CA VAL A 98 8.16 -0.78 -3.78
C VAL A 98 8.24 -2.29 -3.99
N ALA A 99 8.41 -2.71 -5.24
CA ALA A 99 8.73 -4.09 -5.58
C ALA A 99 10.12 -4.16 -6.19
N LEU A 100 10.89 -5.15 -5.74
CA LEU A 100 12.19 -5.50 -6.27
C LEU A 100 12.09 -6.89 -6.85
N ASP A 101 12.56 -7.04 -8.08
CA ASP A 101 12.63 -8.33 -8.75
C ASP A 101 13.66 -9.25 -8.08
N GLY A 102 13.52 -10.54 -8.32
CA GLY A 102 14.33 -11.58 -7.69
C GLY A 102 15.81 -11.54 -8.06
N ASN A 103 16.13 -11.02 -9.24
CA ASN A 103 17.50 -10.73 -9.67
C ASN A 103 18.16 -9.61 -8.85
N GLY A 104 17.36 -8.77 -8.16
CA GLY A 104 17.80 -7.63 -7.38
C GLY A 104 18.21 -6.40 -8.20
N GLU A 105 18.02 -6.43 -9.52
CA GLU A 105 18.39 -5.36 -10.46
C GLU A 105 17.16 -4.50 -10.81
N ASP A 106 16.01 -5.12 -11.04
CA ASP A 106 14.81 -4.41 -11.48
C ASP A 106 13.91 -4.02 -10.30
N TRP A 107 13.34 -2.82 -10.38
CA TRP A 107 12.41 -2.35 -9.36
C TRP A 107 11.30 -1.49 -9.94
N ALA A 108 10.17 -1.46 -9.23
CA ALA A 108 9.03 -0.61 -9.53
C ALA A 108 8.51 0.05 -8.26
N VAL A 109 8.17 1.34 -8.37
CA VAL A 109 7.59 2.13 -7.29
C VAL A 109 6.27 2.75 -7.71
N TRP A 110 5.28 2.64 -6.84
CA TRP A 110 4.04 3.40 -6.93
C TRP A 110 3.82 4.20 -5.66
N GLN A 111 3.41 5.47 -5.80
CA GLN A 111 3.17 6.38 -4.70
C GLN A 111 1.77 6.96 -4.79
N GLY A 112 1.12 7.13 -3.64
CA GLY A 112 -0.18 7.78 -3.60
C GLY A 112 -0.51 8.43 -2.27
N ILE A 113 -1.54 9.28 -2.30
CA ILE A 113 -2.13 9.91 -1.12
C ILE A 113 -3.63 9.70 -1.16
N GLN A 114 -4.18 9.16 -0.07
CA GLN A 114 -5.60 9.09 0.19
C GLN A 114 -5.98 10.11 1.25
N GLN A 115 -7.06 10.85 0.99
CA GLN A 115 -7.67 11.72 1.99
C GLN A 115 -9.15 11.36 2.14
N LEU A 116 -9.56 11.11 3.37
CA LEU A 116 -10.93 10.77 3.75
C LEU A 116 -11.40 11.77 4.81
N ALA A 117 -12.62 12.28 4.71
CA ALA A 117 -13.23 13.12 5.74
C ALA A 117 -14.75 13.03 5.74
N CYS A 118 -15.33 13.17 6.94
CA CYS A 118 -16.75 13.31 7.20
C CYS A 118 -17.06 14.69 7.78
N SER A 119 -18.28 15.15 7.52
CA SER A 119 -18.90 16.31 8.17
C SER A 119 -19.22 16.03 9.64
N ASP A 120 -19.81 17.02 10.31
CA ASP A 120 -20.36 16.94 11.67
C ASP A 120 -21.52 15.93 11.84
N THR A 121 -22.16 15.53 10.75
CA THR A 121 -23.24 14.54 10.75
C THR A 121 -22.77 13.13 10.37
N GLY A 122 -21.48 12.95 10.08
CA GLY A 122 -20.93 11.70 9.56
C GLY A 122 -21.06 11.54 8.03
N ALA A 123 -21.70 12.48 7.33
CA ALA A 123 -21.75 12.45 5.87
C ALA A 123 -20.35 12.68 5.26
N ILE A 124 -19.97 11.88 4.28
CA ILE A 124 -18.68 11.94 3.58
C ILE A 124 -18.55 13.28 2.83
N VAL A 125 -17.48 14.04 3.12
CA VAL A 125 -17.16 15.31 2.45
C VAL A 125 -15.87 15.25 1.63
N THR A 126 -14.96 14.33 1.96
CA THR A 126 -13.73 14.09 1.19
C THR A 126 -13.55 12.59 0.99
N GLN A 127 -13.32 12.16 -0.25
CA GLN A 127 -12.97 10.81 -0.61
C GLN A 127 -12.09 10.88 -1.87
N THR A 128 -10.79 11.12 -1.67
CA THR A 128 -9.82 11.25 -2.75
C THR A 128 -8.71 10.21 -2.63
N LEU A 129 -8.22 9.74 -3.77
CA LEU A 129 -7.01 8.96 -3.93
C LEU A 129 -6.27 9.52 -5.13
N GLU A 130 -5.08 10.03 -4.91
CA GLU A 130 -4.23 10.62 -5.92
C GLU A 130 -2.94 9.81 -6.04
N GLN A 131 -2.55 9.46 -7.27
CA GLN A 131 -1.21 8.96 -7.54
C GLN A 131 -0.26 10.15 -7.59
N THR A 132 0.71 10.18 -6.69
CA THR A 132 1.69 11.27 -6.61
C THR A 132 3.00 10.94 -7.32
N GLY A 133 3.23 9.66 -7.61
CA GLY A 133 4.45 9.20 -8.26
C GLY A 133 4.28 7.78 -8.78
N ARG A 134 5.01 7.49 -9.85
CA ARG A 134 5.20 6.15 -10.38
C ARG A 134 6.55 6.13 -11.07
N ASP A 135 7.37 5.15 -10.73
CA ASP A 135 8.71 5.03 -11.27
C ASP A 135 9.09 3.55 -11.42
N HIS A 136 10.10 3.29 -12.23
CA HIS A 136 10.72 1.99 -12.40
C HIS A 136 12.17 2.20 -12.83
N GLY A 137 13.01 1.23 -12.53
CA GLY A 137 14.39 1.25 -12.94
C GLY A 137 14.93 -0.15 -13.11
N ASP A 138 15.94 -0.22 -13.98
CA ASP A 138 16.75 -1.38 -14.24
C ASP A 138 18.14 -0.98 -13.69
N ASP A 139 18.66 -1.74 -12.74
CA ASP A 139 19.86 -1.45 -11.94
C ASP A 139 19.72 -0.32 -10.88
N GLY A 140 20.29 -0.57 -9.68
CA GLY A 140 20.41 0.41 -8.59
C GLY A 140 19.40 0.21 -7.44
N GLU A 141 19.38 1.16 -6.50
CA GLU A 141 18.45 1.11 -5.37
C GLU A 141 17.15 1.88 -5.71
N PRO A 142 15.96 1.31 -5.44
CA PRO A 142 14.72 2.04 -5.62
C PRO A 142 14.65 3.24 -4.68
N PRO A 143 13.93 4.30 -5.06
CA PRO A 143 13.66 5.40 -4.16
C PRO A 143 12.77 4.91 -3.00
N TYR A 144 13.12 5.33 -1.79
CA TYR A 144 12.30 5.16 -0.59
C TYR A 144 11.86 6.51 -0.05
N PRO A 145 10.74 6.57 0.71
CA PRO A 145 10.35 7.82 1.33
C PRO A 145 11.41 8.26 2.34
N GLU A 146 11.62 9.58 2.45
CA GLU A 146 12.61 10.14 3.36
C GLU A 146 12.41 9.64 4.80
N GLY A 147 13.51 9.20 5.43
CA GLY A 147 13.52 8.67 6.78
C GLY A 147 13.14 7.20 6.91
N PHE A 148 12.78 6.52 5.81
CA PHE A 148 12.60 5.07 5.78
C PHE A 148 13.88 4.38 5.33
N SER A 149 14.26 3.30 6.02
CA SER A 149 15.34 2.41 5.62
C SER A 149 14.73 1.03 5.37
N PRO A 150 14.88 0.46 4.17
CA PRO A 150 14.42 -0.91 3.91
C PRO A 150 15.21 -1.90 4.76
N TYR A 151 14.58 -3.05 5.04
CA TYR A 151 15.18 -4.20 5.72
C TYR A 151 15.86 -5.16 4.74
#